data_AF-A0A7S1NEZ8-F1
#
_entry.id   AF-A0A7S1NEZ8-F1
#
_cell.length_a   1.000
_cell.length_b   1.000
_cell.length_c   1.000
_cell.angle_alpha   90.00
_cell.angle_beta   90.00
_cell.angle_gamma   90.00
#
_symmetry.space_group_name_H-M   'P 1'
#
loop_
_entity.id
_entity.type
_entity.pdbx_description
1 polymer ?
#
loop_
_entity_poly.entity_id
_entity_poly.type
_entity_poly.pdbx_seq_one_letter_code
_entity_poly.pdbx_strand_id
1 'polypeptide(L)'
;NEEASAHTWDVLKTVLQRCDSALNIAHAVTYECIRTIVQIDYTMELLEQAADTVARFLYGDLPNLKYLGLTCLLSLVTISPKYAKEHQQVVFECLGADARAIQSTALRLMYAMATQENVELIVTHLIQFVGQTVDGHLKATIVNQIALLADRLAPSNQWYVTTINSVIDLGARHLKED
;
A
#
# COMPACT_ATOMS: atom_id res chain seq x y z
N ASN A 1 -22.51 8.22 25.49
CA ASN A 1 -21.36 8.14 24.56
C ASN A 1 -21.66 7.27 23.36
N GLU A 2 -22.29 6.10 23.52
CA GLU A 2 -22.65 5.22 22.38
C GLU A 2 -23.58 5.85 21.35
N GLU A 3 -24.58 6.64 21.77
CA GLU A 3 -25.50 7.32 20.84
C GLU A 3 -24.79 8.34 19.94
N ALA A 4 -23.79 9.04 20.46
CA ALA A 4 -22.99 9.98 19.69
C ALA A 4 -22.08 9.25 18.68
N SER A 5 -21.51 8.11 19.07
CA SER A 5 -20.76 7.24 18.16
C SER A 5 -21.65 6.68 17.05
N ALA A 6 -22.86 6.23 17.39
CA ALA A 6 -23.84 5.74 16.42
C ALA A 6 -24.21 6.81 15.39
N HIS A 7 -24.49 8.03 15.86
CA HIS A 7 -24.80 9.14 14.95
C HIS A 7 -23.61 9.50 14.05
N THR A 8 -22.39 9.42 14.59
CA THR A 8 -21.15 9.66 13.82
C THR A 8 -20.97 8.60 12.73
N TRP A 9 -21.25 7.33 13.01
CA TRP A 9 -21.20 6.26 12.01
C TRP A 9 -22.21 6.46 10.89
N ASP A 10 -23.45 6.86 11.22
CA ASP A 10 -24.49 7.11 10.21
C ASP A 10 -24.12 8.25 9.27
N VAL A 11 -23.52 9.32 9.80
CA VAL A 11 -23.00 10.42 8.98
C VAL A 11 -21.88 9.93 8.07
N LEU A 12 -20.93 9.15 8.59
CA LEU A 12 -19.82 8.61 7.79
C LEU A 12 -20.32 7.67 6.67
N LYS A 13 -21.26 6.77 6.98
CA LYS A 13 -21.90 5.90 5.96
C LYS A 13 -22.58 6.74 4.88
N THR A 14 -23.34 7.75 5.29
CA THR A 14 -24.07 8.64 4.37
C THR A 14 -23.10 9.37 3.43
N VAL A 15 -21.95 9.82 3.94
CA VAL A 15 -20.93 10.47 3.12
C VAL A 15 -20.31 9.49 2.12
N LEU A 16 -19.92 8.28 2.55
CA LEU A 16 -19.36 7.26 1.66
C LEU A 16 -20.29 6.89 0.50
N GLN A 17 -21.60 6.80 0.78
CA GLN A 17 -22.63 6.48 -0.22
C GLN A 17 -22.91 7.62 -1.20
N ARG A 18 -22.76 8.88 -0.79
CA ARG A 18 -23.08 10.05 -1.61
C ARG A 18 -21.90 10.56 -2.45
N CYS A 19 -20.71 10.04 -2.22
CA CYS A 19 -19.48 10.54 -2.85
C CYS A 19 -19.19 10.00 -4.26
N ASP A 20 -20.20 9.54 -5.00
CA ASP A 20 -20.07 9.07 -6.40
C ASP A 20 -19.86 10.21 -7.43
N SER A 21 -19.66 11.44 -6.98
CA SER A 21 -19.43 12.58 -7.87
C SER A 21 -17.98 12.64 -8.36
N ALA A 22 -17.78 12.92 -9.65
CA ALA A 22 -16.46 13.14 -10.27
C ALA A 22 -15.77 14.46 -9.85
N LEU A 23 -16.16 15.03 -8.71
CA LEU A 23 -15.63 16.29 -8.19
C LEU A 23 -14.48 16.01 -7.22
N ASN A 24 -13.34 16.66 -7.43
CA ASN A 24 -12.16 16.56 -6.56
C ASN A 24 -12.48 16.88 -5.08
N ILE A 25 -13.44 17.79 -4.84
CA ILE A 25 -13.89 18.16 -3.49
C ILE A 25 -14.52 16.95 -2.79
N ALA A 26 -15.35 16.18 -3.50
CA ALA A 26 -15.98 15.00 -2.93
C ALA A 26 -14.95 13.90 -2.65
N HIS A 27 -13.95 13.73 -3.51
CA HIS A 27 -12.85 12.80 -3.26
C HIS A 27 -12.05 13.19 -2.02
N ALA A 28 -11.77 14.48 -1.80
CA ALA A 28 -11.09 14.97 -0.61
C ALA A 28 -11.90 14.71 0.68
N VAL A 29 -13.21 14.95 0.66
CA VAL A 29 -14.10 14.64 1.80
C VAL A 29 -14.12 13.14 2.07
N THR A 30 -14.24 12.31 1.03
CA THR A 30 -14.26 10.84 1.15
C THR A 30 -12.95 10.32 1.75
N TYR A 31 -11.82 10.86 1.32
CA TYR A 31 -10.50 10.52 1.83
C TYR A 31 -10.41 10.77 3.34
N GLU A 32 -10.82 11.95 3.80
CA GLU A 32 -10.81 12.27 5.22
C GLU A 32 -11.82 11.43 6.01
N CYS A 33 -12.98 11.08 5.43
CA CYS A 33 -13.91 10.14 6.05
C CYS A 33 -13.26 8.77 6.26
N ILE A 34 -12.57 8.21 5.25
CA ILE A 34 -11.88 6.92 5.38
C ILE A 34 -10.79 6.98 6.46
N ARG A 35 -9.98 8.05 6.47
CA ARG A 35 -8.97 8.26 7.52
C ARG A 35 -9.58 8.34 8.91
N THR A 36 -10.72 9.01 9.05
CA THR A 36 -11.44 9.15 10.31
C THR A 36 -11.93 7.78 10.78
N ILE A 37 -12.53 6.97 9.89
CA ILE A 37 -13.01 5.61 10.21
C ILE A 37 -11.90 4.74 10.78
N VAL A 38 -10.68 4.86 10.26
CA VAL A 38 -9.51 4.09 10.74
C VAL A 38 -9.05 4.53 12.14
N GLN A 39 -9.40 5.73 12.59
CA GLN A 39 -8.94 6.31 13.85
C GLN A 39 -9.97 6.23 14.99
N ILE A 40 -11.25 6.02 14.69
CA ILE A 40 -12.34 5.92 15.67
C ILE A 40 -12.75 4.47 15.90
N ASP A 41 -13.55 4.21 16.93
CA ASP A 41 -14.28 2.94 17.04
C ASP A 41 -15.21 2.79 15.83
N TYR A 42 -15.13 1.65 15.14
CA TYR A 42 -15.89 1.39 13.92
C TYR A 42 -16.70 0.10 14.02
N THR A 43 -17.77 0.02 13.22
CA THR A 43 -18.48 -1.22 12.96
C THR A 43 -17.87 -1.91 11.74
N MET A 44 -17.94 -3.25 11.68
CA MET A 44 -17.41 -4.01 10.53
C MET A 44 -18.07 -3.59 9.22
N GLU A 45 -19.38 -3.29 9.24
CA GLU A 45 -20.11 -2.81 8.07
C GLU A 45 -19.56 -1.48 7.53
N LEU A 46 -19.20 -0.54 8.41
CA LEU A 46 -18.61 0.74 8.02
C LEU A 46 -17.21 0.55 7.42
N LEU A 47 -16.44 -0.41 7.94
CA LEU A 47 -15.11 -0.73 7.45
C LEU A 47 -15.17 -1.37 6.05
N GLU A 48 -16.11 -2.29 5.80
CA GLU A 48 -16.32 -2.88 4.48
C GLU A 48 -16.77 -1.82 3.45
N GLN A 49 -17.67 -0.90 3.81
CA GLN A 49 -18.05 0.22 2.91
C GLN A 49 -16.87 1.15 2.60
N ALA A 50 -15.98 1.37 3.57
CA ALA A 50 -14.75 2.12 3.34
C ALA A 50 -13.83 1.36 2.37
N ALA A 51 -13.64 0.05 2.56
CA ALA A 51 -12.84 -0.79 1.67
C ALA A 51 -13.37 -0.78 0.22
N ASP A 52 -14.69 -0.91 0.03
CA ASP A 52 -15.33 -0.81 -1.29
C ASP A 52 -15.04 0.53 -1.97
N THR A 53 -15.04 1.61 -1.19
CA THR A 53 -14.74 2.96 -1.70
C THR A 53 -13.26 3.11 -2.05
N VAL A 54 -12.36 2.51 -1.27
CA VAL A 54 -10.93 2.45 -1.60
C VAL A 54 -10.69 1.69 -2.89
N ALA A 55 -11.36 0.55 -3.09
CA ALA A 55 -11.29 -0.21 -4.32
C ALA A 55 -11.70 0.67 -5.52
N ARG A 56 -12.83 1.39 -5.44
CA ARG A 56 -13.24 2.34 -6.50
C ARG A 56 -12.17 3.36 -6.86
N PHE A 57 -11.48 3.94 -5.88
CA PHE A 57 -10.38 4.87 -6.14
C PHE A 57 -9.17 4.19 -6.78
N LEU A 58 -8.83 2.98 -6.32
CA LEU A 58 -7.67 2.25 -6.80
C LEU A 58 -7.80 1.80 -8.26
N TYR A 59 -9.00 1.38 -8.67
CA TYR A 59 -9.31 1.01 -10.05
C TYR A 59 -9.69 2.20 -10.94
N GLY A 60 -9.66 3.43 -10.42
CA GLY A 60 -9.94 4.63 -11.19
C GLY A 60 -8.87 4.91 -12.26
N ASP A 61 -9.31 5.42 -13.41
CA ASP A 61 -8.41 5.72 -14.54
C ASP A 61 -7.48 6.91 -14.27
N LEU A 62 -7.89 7.83 -13.39
CA LEU A 62 -7.15 9.04 -13.10
C LEU A 62 -5.99 8.77 -12.12
N PRO A 63 -4.77 9.22 -12.40
CA PRO A 63 -3.62 9.06 -11.49
C PRO A 63 -3.87 9.57 -10.06
N ASN A 64 -4.63 10.66 -9.93
CA ASN A 64 -5.00 11.23 -8.63
C ASN A 64 -5.90 10.29 -7.82
N LEU A 65 -6.82 9.57 -8.48
CA LEU A 65 -7.66 8.57 -7.83
C LEU A 65 -6.85 7.36 -7.39
N LYS A 66 -5.94 6.86 -8.25
CA LYS A 66 -5.04 5.77 -7.89
C LYS A 66 -4.18 6.14 -6.68
N TYR A 67 -3.60 7.34 -6.66
CA TYR A 67 -2.84 7.83 -5.51
C TYR A 67 -3.69 7.88 -4.23
N LEU A 68 -4.93 8.37 -4.34
CA LEU A 68 -5.88 8.43 -3.22
C LEU A 68 -6.21 7.03 -2.70
N GLY A 69 -6.52 6.10 -3.61
CA GLY A 69 -6.80 4.70 -3.32
C GLY A 69 -5.64 4.03 -2.59
N LEU A 70 -4.41 4.18 -3.09
CA LEU A 70 -3.20 3.66 -2.44
C LEU A 70 -3.00 4.25 -1.03
N THR A 71 -3.24 5.55 -0.86
CA THR A 71 -3.07 6.23 0.43
C THR A 71 -4.13 5.79 1.45
N CYS A 72 -5.39 5.65 1.03
CA CYS A 72 -6.44 5.10 1.86
C CYS A 72 -6.19 3.63 2.21
N LEU A 73 -5.75 2.83 1.23
CA LEU A 73 -5.44 1.41 1.43
C LEU A 73 -4.29 1.24 2.45
N LEU A 74 -3.29 2.11 2.41
CA LEU A 74 -2.22 2.14 3.42
C LEU A 74 -2.76 2.38 4.84
N SER A 75 -3.84 3.16 4.98
CA SER A 75 -4.51 3.35 6.26
C SER A 75 -5.33 2.11 6.67
N LEU A 76 -5.99 1.43 5.73
CA LEU A 76 -6.74 0.20 6.03
C LEU A 76 -5.84 -0.98 6.42
N VAL A 77 -4.63 -1.05 5.86
CA VAL A 77 -3.66 -2.12 6.18
C VAL A 77 -3.26 -2.13 7.65
N THR A 78 -3.25 -0.96 8.32
CA THR A 78 -2.91 -0.90 9.74
C THR A 78 -3.97 -1.58 10.62
N ILE A 79 -5.20 -1.70 10.12
CA ILE A 79 -6.26 -2.48 10.77
C ILE A 79 -6.08 -3.97 10.45
N SER A 80 -6.00 -4.30 9.17
CA SER A 80 -5.80 -5.68 8.73
C SER A 80 -5.12 -5.75 7.36
N PRO A 81 -4.02 -6.52 7.25
CA PRO A 81 -3.34 -6.74 5.95
C PRO A 81 -4.24 -7.38 4.88
N LYS A 82 -5.35 -8.03 5.27
CA LYS A 82 -6.28 -8.70 4.35
C LYS A 82 -6.81 -7.76 3.26
N TYR A 83 -7.11 -6.51 3.63
CA TYR A 83 -7.70 -5.53 2.70
C TYR A 83 -6.74 -5.15 1.57
N ALA A 84 -5.43 -5.10 1.83
CA ALA A 84 -4.46 -4.87 0.75
C ALA A 84 -4.10 -6.13 -0.03
N LYS A 85 -4.17 -7.31 0.60
CA LYS A 85 -3.88 -8.58 -0.07
C LYS A 85 -4.79 -8.79 -1.29
N GLU A 86 -6.07 -8.43 -1.18
CA GLU A 86 -7.04 -8.51 -2.28
C GLU A 86 -6.68 -7.64 -3.49
N HIS A 87 -5.99 -6.53 -3.25
CA HIS A 87 -5.59 -5.57 -4.29
C HIS A 87 -4.11 -5.61 -4.64
N GLN A 88 -3.38 -6.65 -4.19
CA GLN A 88 -1.93 -6.76 -4.29
C GLN A 88 -1.42 -6.61 -5.73
N GLN A 89 -2.12 -7.20 -6.70
CA GLN A 89 -1.75 -7.08 -8.11
C GLN A 89 -1.75 -5.62 -8.59
N VAL A 90 -2.78 -4.85 -8.25
CA VAL A 90 -2.87 -3.44 -8.67
C VAL A 90 -1.78 -2.61 -8.00
N VAL A 91 -1.42 -2.92 -6.76
CA VAL A 91 -0.31 -2.25 -6.07
C VAL A 91 1.02 -2.52 -6.76
N PHE A 92 1.24 -3.74 -7.26
CA PHE A 92 2.43 -4.07 -8.04
C PHE A 92 2.47 -3.33 -9.37
N GLU A 93 1.35 -3.23 -10.07
CA GLU A 93 1.23 -2.45 -11.30
C GLU A 93 1.54 -0.96 -11.06
N CYS A 94 1.20 -0.43 -9.89
CA CYS A 94 1.50 0.96 -9.50
C CYS A 94 3.00 1.25 -9.32
N LEU A 95 3.87 0.23 -9.20
CA LEU A 95 5.33 0.44 -9.27
C LEU A 95 5.79 0.93 -10.65
N GLY A 96 5.07 0.54 -11.71
CA GLY A 96 5.34 0.96 -13.09
C GLY A 96 4.71 2.30 -13.47
N ALA A 97 4.04 2.99 -12.55
CA ALA A 97 3.37 4.26 -12.85
C ALA A 97 4.37 5.39 -13.12
N ASP A 98 4.05 6.32 -14.01
CA ASP A 98 4.93 7.47 -14.34
C ASP A 98 5.16 8.42 -13.15
N ALA A 99 4.20 8.49 -12.22
CA ALA A 99 4.24 9.41 -11.09
C ALA A 99 5.01 8.81 -9.90
N ARG A 100 6.14 9.43 -9.53
CA ARG A 100 6.96 9.02 -8.36
C ARG A 100 6.18 8.94 -7.04
N ALA A 101 5.17 9.79 -6.85
CA ALA A 101 4.33 9.75 -5.66
C ALA A 101 3.51 8.44 -5.55
N ILE A 102 3.02 7.93 -6.68
CA ILE A 102 2.31 6.64 -6.76
C ILE A 102 3.29 5.50 -6.47
N GLN A 103 4.46 5.50 -7.13
CA GLN A 103 5.50 4.50 -6.91
C GLN A 103 5.93 4.43 -5.43
N SER A 104 6.22 5.59 -4.81
CA SER A 104 6.62 5.67 -3.41
C SER A 104 5.54 5.15 -2.46
N THR A 105 4.27 5.48 -2.73
CA THR A 105 3.15 5.00 -1.91
C THR A 105 2.92 3.50 -2.08
N ALA A 106 3.05 2.98 -3.32
CA ALA A 106 2.98 1.56 -3.61
C ALA A 106 4.09 0.77 -2.89
N LEU A 107 5.33 1.25 -2.90
CA LEU A 107 6.45 0.63 -2.15
C LEU A 107 6.16 0.55 -0.65
N ARG A 108 5.66 1.65 -0.05
CA ARG A 108 5.27 1.68 1.37
C ARG A 108 4.15 0.68 1.66
N LEU A 109 3.19 0.57 0.75
CA LEU A 109 2.06 -0.33 0.89
C LEU A 109 2.47 -1.80 0.76
N MET A 110 3.38 -2.13 -0.17
CA MET A 110 3.97 -3.46 -0.30
C MET A 110 4.67 -3.88 1.00
N TYR A 111 5.44 -2.98 1.61
CA TYR A 111 6.07 -3.26 2.90
C TYR A 111 5.03 -3.50 4.01
N ALA A 112 3.98 -2.67 4.05
CA ALA A 112 2.94 -2.76 5.08
C ALA A 112 2.06 -4.03 4.96
N MET A 113 1.80 -4.50 3.73
CA MET A 113 0.98 -5.70 3.49
C MET A 113 1.77 -7.02 3.53
N ALA A 114 3.08 -6.97 3.77
CA ALA A 114 3.95 -8.13 3.72
C ALA A 114 3.62 -9.12 4.86
N THR A 115 3.45 -10.39 4.48
CA THR A 115 3.21 -11.54 5.34
C THR A 115 4.12 -12.69 4.90
N GLN A 116 4.25 -13.72 5.75
CA GLN A 116 5.06 -14.89 5.41
C GLN A 116 4.57 -15.61 4.14
N GLU A 117 3.28 -15.49 3.80
CA GLU A 117 2.69 -16.12 2.62
C GLU A 117 3.01 -15.38 1.31
N ASN A 118 3.20 -14.05 1.35
CA ASN A 118 3.33 -13.23 0.16
C ASN A 118 4.72 -12.57 0.00
N VAL A 119 5.61 -12.75 0.99
CA VAL A 119 6.94 -12.12 1.01
C VAL A 119 7.77 -12.47 -0.22
N GLU A 120 7.70 -13.72 -0.71
CA GLU A 120 8.47 -14.16 -1.88
C GLU A 120 8.11 -13.33 -3.13
N LEU A 121 6.80 -13.14 -3.32
CA LEU A 121 6.27 -12.38 -4.44
C LEU A 121 6.61 -10.89 -4.33
N ILE A 122 6.43 -10.31 -3.13
CA ILE A 122 6.79 -8.91 -2.87
C ILE A 122 8.27 -8.66 -3.15
N VAL A 123 9.16 -9.50 -2.60
CA VAL A 123 10.61 -9.35 -2.79
C VAL A 123 11.01 -9.48 -4.26
N THR A 124 10.39 -10.41 -5.00
CA THR A 124 10.66 -10.58 -6.45
C THR A 124 10.34 -9.29 -7.22
N HIS A 125 9.19 -8.68 -6.96
CA HIS A 125 8.81 -7.41 -7.58
C HIS A 125 9.71 -6.24 -7.15
N LEU A 126 10.12 -6.20 -5.88
CA LEU A 126 11.05 -5.16 -5.39
C LEU A 126 12.44 -5.28 -6.05
N ILE A 127 12.97 -6.50 -6.19
CA ILE A 127 14.25 -6.75 -6.89
C ILE A 127 14.16 -6.30 -8.36
N GLN A 128 13.07 -6.63 -9.05
CA GLN A 128 12.83 -6.18 -10.42
C GLN A 128 12.78 -4.65 -10.51
N PHE A 129 12.08 -4.00 -9.58
CA PHE A 129 11.97 -2.54 -9.55
C PHE A 129 13.31 -1.85 -9.25
N VAL A 130 14.13 -2.42 -8.35
CA VAL A 130 15.51 -1.93 -8.09
C VAL A 130 16.37 -2.00 -9.34
N GLY A 131 16.24 -3.06 -10.14
CA GLY A 131 16.97 -3.21 -11.41
C GLY A 131 16.60 -2.18 -12.48
N GLN A 132 15.38 -1.65 -12.45
CA GLN A 132 14.89 -0.62 -13.39
C GLN A 132 15.13 0.81 -12.89
N THR A 133 15.29 0.99 -11.58
CA THR A 133 15.51 2.30 -10.97
C THR A 133 16.91 2.81 -11.30
N VAL A 134 17.05 4.12 -11.54
CA VAL A 134 18.36 4.76 -11.80
C VAL A 134 18.89 5.49 -10.55
N ASP A 135 18.00 5.88 -9.64
CA ASP A 135 18.33 6.60 -8.41
C ASP A 135 19.00 5.69 -7.36
N GLY A 136 20.29 5.92 -7.09
CA GLY A 136 21.08 5.16 -6.13
C GLY A 136 20.56 5.21 -4.69
N HIS A 137 20.07 6.37 -4.23
CA HIS A 137 19.52 6.49 -2.87
C HIS A 137 18.22 5.70 -2.71
N LEU A 138 17.37 5.71 -3.74
CA LEU A 138 16.15 4.92 -3.75
C LEU A 138 16.48 3.42 -3.80
N LYS A 139 17.46 3.00 -4.63
CA LYS A 139 17.95 1.61 -4.64
C LYS A 139 18.40 1.15 -3.25
N ALA A 140 19.25 1.93 -2.59
CA ALA A 140 19.75 1.61 -1.26
C ALA A 140 18.62 1.44 -0.24
N THR A 141 17.61 2.31 -0.31
CA THR A 141 16.42 2.25 0.56
C THR A 141 15.63 0.95 0.33
N ILE A 142 15.37 0.59 -0.93
CA ILE A 142 14.60 -0.62 -1.26
C ILE A 142 15.39 -1.90 -0.92
N VAL A 143 16.70 -1.92 -1.18
CA VAL A 143 17.61 -3.02 -0.81
C VAL A 143 17.57 -3.24 0.71
N ASN A 144 17.62 -2.18 1.52
CA ASN A 144 17.44 -2.29 2.97
C ASN A 144 16.06 -2.82 3.36
N GLN A 145 14.99 -2.37 2.70
CA GLN A 145 13.64 -2.87 2.94
C GLN A 145 13.51 -4.37 2.62
N ILE A 146 14.10 -4.83 1.52
CA ILE A 146 14.12 -6.26 1.15
C ILE A 146 14.86 -7.06 2.23
N ALA A 147 16.02 -6.59 2.70
CA ALA A 147 16.77 -7.26 3.75
C ALA A 147 15.96 -7.39 5.05
N LEU A 148 15.29 -6.32 5.47
CA LEU A 148 14.41 -6.32 6.65
C LEU A 148 13.20 -7.27 6.49
N LEU A 149 12.59 -7.30 5.30
CA LEU A 149 11.49 -8.23 5.01
C LEU A 149 11.96 -9.69 5.04
N ALA A 150 13.13 -9.96 4.46
CA ALA A 150 13.72 -11.30 4.48
C ALA A 150 14.03 -11.76 5.91
N ASP A 151 14.59 -10.88 6.74
CA ASP A 151 14.93 -11.20 8.14
C ASP A 151 13.69 -11.52 8.99
N ARG A 152 12.61 -10.77 8.78
CA ARG A 152 11.38 -10.92 9.58
C ARG A 152 10.44 -12.02 9.09
N LEU A 153 10.34 -12.21 7.78
CA LEU A 153 9.27 -12.99 7.16
C LEU A 153 9.78 -14.18 6.33
N ALA A 154 11.07 -14.53 6.40
CA ALA A 154 11.62 -15.65 5.64
C ALA A 154 10.78 -16.94 5.79
N PRO A 155 10.29 -17.53 4.69
CA PRO A 155 9.57 -18.79 4.73
C PRO A 155 10.51 -19.99 4.92
N SER A 156 11.77 -19.87 4.47
CA SER A 156 12.80 -20.89 4.68
C SER A 156 14.21 -20.30 4.71
N ASN A 157 15.14 -21.00 5.36
CA ASN A 157 16.55 -20.59 5.41
C ASN A 157 17.21 -20.59 4.03
N GLN A 158 16.81 -21.50 3.13
CA GLN A 158 17.33 -21.53 1.75
C GLN A 158 16.89 -20.30 0.95
N TRP A 159 15.61 -19.93 1.07
CA TRP A 159 15.10 -18.72 0.43
C TRP A 159 15.78 -17.47 1.01
N TYR A 160 15.95 -17.39 2.33
CA TYR A 160 16.63 -16.27 2.98
C TYR A 160 18.06 -16.06 2.43
N VAL A 161 18.87 -17.12 2.39
CA VAL A 161 20.25 -17.05 1.87
C VAL A 161 20.27 -16.61 0.40
N THR A 162 19.34 -17.12 -0.41
CA THR A 162 19.25 -16.76 -1.84
C THR A 162 18.87 -15.29 -2.02
N THR A 163 17.89 -14.81 -1.25
CA THR A 163 17.46 -13.41 -1.25
C THR A 163 18.57 -12.48 -0.80
N ILE A 164 19.23 -12.78 0.32
CA ILE A 164 20.33 -11.94 0.83
C ILE A 164 21.51 -11.92 -0.14
N ASN A 165 21.88 -13.03 -0.76
CA ASN A 165 22.91 -13.04 -1.80
C ASN A 165 22.52 -12.15 -2.99
N SER A 166 21.26 -12.18 -3.42
CA SER A 166 20.76 -11.32 -4.50
C SER A 166 20.81 -9.84 -4.12
N VAL A 167 20.45 -9.51 -2.87
CA VAL A 167 20.52 -8.14 -2.31
C VAL A 167 21.97 -7.66 -2.24
N ILE A 168 22.92 -8.50 -1.82
CA ILE A 168 24.35 -8.18 -1.78
C ILE A 168 24.88 -7.93 -3.19
N ASP A 169 24.53 -8.78 -4.16
CA ASP A 169 24.94 -8.58 -5.56
C ASP A 169 24.41 -7.26 -6.14
N LEU A 170 23.17 -6.89 -5.80
CA LEU A 170 22.58 -5.60 -6.20
C LEU A 170 23.30 -4.41 -5.53
N GLY A 171 23.59 -4.52 -4.23
CA GLY A 171 24.34 -3.49 -3.48
C GLY A 171 25.79 -3.35 -3.95
N ALA A 172 26.46 -4.47 -4.28
CA ALA A 172 27.83 -4.48 -4.77
C ALA A 172 27.98 -3.85 -6.16
N ARG A 173 26.94 -3.89 -7.00
CA ARG A 173 26.90 -3.16 -8.27
C ARG A 173 26.80 -1.66 -8.05
N HIS A 174 26.06 -1.22 -7.03
CA HIS A 174 25.93 0.19 -6.68
C HIS A 174 27.26 0.80 -6.23
N LEU A 175 28.06 0.08 -5.42
CA LEU A 175 29.39 0.51 -4.97
C LEU A 175 30.46 0.59 -6.08
N LYS A 176 30.20 0.03 -7.27
CA LYS A 176 31.11 0.12 -8.43
C LYS A 176 30.79 1.30 -9.35
N GLU A 177 29.62 1.91 -9.19
CA GLU A 177 29.15 3.04 -10.01
C GLU A 177 29.44 4.40 -9.35
N ASP A 178 29.87 4.43 -8.07
CA ASP A 178 30.43 5.58 -7.36
C ASP A 178 31.97 5.61 -7.45
#